data_AF-I2Q5E4-F1
#
_entry.id   AF-I2Q5E4-F1
#
_cell.length_a   1.000
_cell.length_b   1.000
_cell.length_c   1.000
_cell.angle_alpha   90.00
_cell.angle_beta   90.00
_cell.angle_gamma   90.00
#
_symmetry.space_group_name_H-M   'P 1'
#
loop_
_entity.id
_entity.type
_entity.pdbx_description
1 polymer ?
#
loop_
_entity_poly.entity_id
_entity_poly.type
_entity_poly.pdbx_seq_one_letter_code
_entity_poly.pdbx_strand_id
1 'polypeptide(L)'
;METADKIIAELQAVLPPVFAGQSLDEFTGKAIIWRTIQNARSRREIPADCFGYAGQKVLIVRDPFLAWWRSKLRTSEGRKAEEGRGDA
;
A
#
# COMPACT_ATOMS: atom_id res chain seq x y z
N MET A 1 2.84 -14.59 14.29
CA MET A 1 2.46 -13.83 13.10
C MET A 1 1.33 -12.91 13.47
N GLU A 2 1.52 -11.62 13.24
CA GLU A 2 0.51 -10.59 13.32
C GLU A 2 -0.46 -10.74 12.14
N THR A 3 -1.65 -10.14 12.23
CA THR A 3 -2.60 -10.12 11.11
C THR A 3 -2.00 -9.43 9.87
N ALA A 4 -1.11 -8.45 10.07
CA ALA A 4 -0.38 -7.79 8.99
C ALA A 4 0.65 -8.70 8.29
N ASP A 5 1.31 -9.65 8.98
CA ASP A 5 2.24 -10.58 8.32
C ASP A 5 1.50 -11.44 7.28
N LYS A 6 0.31 -11.92 7.66
CA LYS A 6 -0.53 -12.79 6.83
C LYS A 6 -1.02 -12.09 5.57
N ILE A 7 -1.62 -10.91 5.71
CA ILE A 7 -2.16 -10.13 4.58
C ILE A 7 -1.04 -9.77 3.58
N ILE A 8 0.15 -9.41 4.07
CA ILE A 8 1.29 -9.10 3.21
C ILE A 8 1.81 -10.36 2.50
N ALA A 9 1.93 -11.50 3.19
CA ALA A 9 2.37 -12.76 2.58
C ALA A 9 1.38 -13.27 1.51
N GLU A 10 0.08 -13.17 1.77
CA GLU A 10 -0.98 -13.50 0.80
C GLU A 10 -0.87 -12.60 -0.43
N LEU A 11 -0.85 -11.26 -0.27
CA LEU A 11 -0.68 -10.33 -1.40
C LEU A 11 0.63 -10.55 -2.16
N GLN A 12 1.72 -10.91 -1.49
CA GLN A 12 3.00 -11.20 -2.14
C GLN A 12 2.94 -12.47 -3.02
N ALA A 13 2.07 -13.44 -2.66
CA ALA A 13 1.85 -14.66 -3.43
C ALA A 13 0.93 -14.45 -4.63
N VAL A 14 -0.10 -13.59 -4.55
CA VAL A 14 -1.03 -13.35 -5.68
C VAL A 14 -0.54 -12.26 -6.64
N LEU A 15 0.15 -11.22 -6.16
CA LEU A 15 0.57 -10.10 -6.99
C LEU A 15 1.81 -10.43 -7.86
N PRO A 16 1.80 -10.07 -9.16
CA PRO A 16 3.01 -10.11 -9.99
C PRO A 16 4.14 -9.27 -9.40
N PRO A 17 5.43 -9.62 -9.58
CA PRO A 17 6.56 -8.85 -9.02
C PRO A 17 6.62 -7.40 -9.52
N VAL A 18 6.18 -7.15 -10.76
CA VAL A 18 6.01 -5.82 -11.35
C VAL A 18 4.72 -5.82 -12.16
N PHE A 19 3.88 -4.79 -12.01
CA PHE A 19 2.60 -4.67 -12.72
C PHE A 19 2.21 -3.21 -12.99
N ALA A 20 1.23 -2.98 -13.88
CA ALA A 20 0.76 -1.63 -14.18
C ALA A 20 -0.04 -1.05 -13.00
N GLY A 21 0.26 0.18 -12.57
CA GLY A 21 -0.39 0.79 -11.41
C GLY A 21 -1.91 0.92 -11.53
N GLN A 22 -2.42 1.06 -12.76
CA GLN A 22 -3.86 1.11 -13.06
C GLN A 22 -4.62 -0.20 -12.75
N SER A 23 -3.93 -1.33 -12.66
CA SER A 23 -4.53 -2.64 -12.33
C SER A 23 -4.51 -2.95 -10.83
N LEU A 24 -4.00 -2.05 -9.98
CA LEU A 24 -3.92 -2.26 -8.53
C LEU A 24 -5.29 -2.50 -7.88
N ASP A 25 -6.29 -1.70 -8.24
CA ASP A 25 -7.67 -1.82 -7.74
C ASP A 25 -8.29 -3.17 -8.11
N GLU A 26 -7.93 -3.74 -9.26
CA GLU A 26 -8.41 -5.03 -9.73
C GLU A 26 -7.73 -6.18 -8.97
N PHE A 27 -6.38 -6.22 -8.99
CA PHE A 27 -5.62 -7.28 -8.32
C PHE A 27 -5.80 -7.32 -6.79
N THR A 28 -6.14 -6.20 -6.16
CA THR A 28 -6.37 -6.13 -4.71
C THR A 28 -7.84 -6.21 -4.31
N GLY A 29 -8.76 -6.48 -5.24
CA GLY A 29 -10.20 -6.53 -4.94
C GLY A 29 -10.75 -5.21 -4.39
N LYS A 30 -10.16 -4.09 -4.83
CA LYS A 30 -10.38 -2.70 -4.35
C LYS A 30 -9.92 -2.42 -2.91
N ALA A 31 -9.14 -3.31 -2.28
CA ALA A 31 -8.51 -3.06 -0.99
C ALA A 31 -7.43 -1.97 -1.05
N ILE A 32 -6.77 -1.78 -2.20
CA ILE A 32 -5.82 -0.69 -2.43
C ILE A 32 -6.20 0.07 -3.71
N ILE A 33 -6.54 1.35 -3.55
CA ILE A 33 -7.06 2.20 -4.62
C ILE A 33 -5.93 3.00 -5.28
N TRP A 34 -5.73 2.85 -6.59
CA TRP A 34 -4.68 3.51 -7.36
C TRP A 34 -4.72 5.04 -7.23
N ARG A 35 -5.92 5.65 -7.24
CA ARG A 35 -6.07 7.11 -7.03
C ARG A 35 -5.54 7.55 -5.66
N THR A 36 -5.65 6.73 -4.62
CA THR A 36 -5.06 7.00 -3.30
C THR A 36 -3.54 6.89 -3.34
N ILE A 37 -2.99 5.90 -4.07
CA ILE A 37 -1.54 5.77 -4.28
C ILE A 37 -0.99 6.94 -5.11
N GLN A 38 -1.72 7.43 -6.11
CA GLN A 38 -1.34 8.64 -6.85
C GLN A 38 -1.30 9.89 -5.95
N ASN A 39 -2.26 10.04 -5.04
CA ASN A 39 -2.30 11.13 -4.06
C ASN A 39 -1.18 11.00 -3.00
N ALA A 40 -0.81 9.78 -2.60
CA ALA A 40 0.36 9.55 -1.76
C ALA A 40 1.66 9.90 -2.51
N ARG A 41 1.76 9.53 -3.78
CA ARG A 41 2.94 9.76 -4.64
C ARG A 41 3.15 11.23 -4.96
N SER A 42 2.09 12.00 -5.23
CA SER A 42 2.21 13.46 -5.43
C SER A 42 2.64 14.18 -4.15
N ARG A 43 2.19 13.72 -2.98
CA ARG A 43 2.60 14.21 -1.65
C ARG A 43 3.95 13.65 -1.15
N ARG A 44 4.60 12.75 -1.92
CA ARG A 44 5.86 12.05 -1.57
C ARG A 44 5.78 11.20 -0.29
N GLU A 45 4.58 10.74 0.08
CA GLU A 45 4.31 9.90 1.26
C GLU A 45 4.65 8.42 1.03
N ILE A 46 4.84 8.02 -0.24
CA ILE A 46 5.26 6.70 -0.68
C ILE A 46 6.64 6.78 -1.34
N PRO A 47 7.60 5.90 -0.98
CA PRO A 47 8.92 5.84 -1.60
C PRO A 47 8.92 5.72 -3.12
N ALA A 48 9.96 6.26 -3.77
CA ALA A 48 10.06 6.34 -5.22
C ALA A 48 10.43 5.00 -5.89
N ASP A 49 11.14 4.13 -5.18
CA ASP A 49 11.52 2.76 -5.57
C ASP A 49 10.33 1.80 -5.68
N CYS A 50 9.19 2.15 -5.07
CA CYS A 50 7.91 1.49 -5.29
C CYS A 50 7.40 1.59 -6.74
N PHE A 51 8.01 2.43 -7.59
CA PHE A 51 7.55 2.74 -8.93
C PHE A 51 8.59 2.53 -10.03
N GLY A 52 8.23 1.75 -11.05
CA GLY A 52 8.94 1.67 -12.33
C GLY A 52 8.26 2.53 -13.41
N TYR A 53 8.96 2.74 -14.54
CA TYR A 53 8.45 3.50 -15.68
C TYR A 53 8.71 2.77 -16.99
N ALA A 54 7.65 2.57 -17.78
CA ALA A 54 7.72 2.02 -19.13
C ALA A 54 7.18 3.08 -20.11
N GLY A 55 8.05 4.02 -20.50
CA GLY A 55 7.63 5.25 -21.17
C GLY A 55 6.69 6.05 -20.26
N GLN A 56 5.48 6.35 -20.75
CA GLN A 56 4.44 7.05 -19.99
C GLN A 56 3.69 6.15 -18.98
N LYS A 57 3.88 4.82 -19.00
CA LYS A 57 3.20 3.91 -18.06
C LYS A 57 3.94 3.84 -16.73
N VAL A 58 3.23 4.09 -15.63
CA VAL A 58 3.74 3.87 -14.27
C VAL A 58 3.48 2.41 -13.88
N LEU A 59 4.55 1.74 -13.47
CA LEU A 59 4.53 0.38 -12.93
C LEU A 59 4.69 0.44 -11.40
N ILE A 60 4.12 -0.53 -10.70
CA ILE A 60 4.37 -0.78 -9.27
C ILE A 60 5.37 -1.93 -9.15
N VAL A 61 6.39 -1.75 -8.31
CA VAL A 61 7.33 -2.81 -7.91
C VAL A 61 6.80 -3.40 -6.59
N ARG A 62 6.35 -4.66 -6.64
CA ARG A 62 5.51 -5.27 -5.60
C ARG A 62 6.14 -5.24 -4.21
N ASP A 63 7.38 -5.67 -4.08
CA ASP A 63 7.99 -5.94 -2.78
C ASP A 63 8.28 -4.66 -1.94
N PRO A 64 8.91 -3.58 -2.47
CA PRO A 64 9.00 -2.31 -1.75
C PRO A 64 7.62 -1.66 -1.53
N PHE A 65 6.68 -1.81 -2.47
CA PHE A 65 5.32 -1.29 -2.33
C PHE A 65 4.56 -1.95 -1.17
N LEU A 66 4.62 -3.29 -1.05
CA LEU A 66 4.02 -4.02 0.06
C LEU A 66 4.74 -3.74 1.39
N ALA A 67 6.06 -3.58 1.39
CA ALA A 67 6.82 -3.17 2.57
C ALA A 67 6.40 -1.78 3.09
N TRP A 68 6.20 -0.81 2.19
CA TRP A 68 5.62 0.49 2.55
C TRP A 68 4.17 0.35 3.04
N TRP A 69 3.32 -0.39 2.33
CA TRP A 69 1.89 -0.50 2.67
C TRP A 69 1.68 -1.21 4.02
N ARG A 70 2.54 -2.19 4.37
CA ARG A 70 2.61 -2.81 5.70
C ARG A 70 2.72 -1.76 6.81
N SER A 71 3.53 -0.72 6.64
CA SER A 71 3.67 0.38 7.62
C SER A 71 2.44 1.28 7.75
N LYS A 72 1.45 1.12 6.86
CA LYS A 72 0.17 1.86 6.88
C LYS A 72 -1.00 1.00 7.39
N LEU A 73 -0.81 -0.32 7.53
CA LEU A 73 -1.82 -1.20 8.13
C LEU A 73 -1.94 -0.90 9.63
N ARG A 74 -3.11 -0.43 10.05
CA ARG A 74 -3.47 -0.22 11.46
C ARG A 74 -4.56 -1.22 11.85
N THR A 75 -4.20 -2.19 12.69
CA THR A 75 -5.17 -3.09 13.34
C THR A 75 -6.12 -2.27 14.23
N SER A 76 -7.30 -2.81 14.54
CA SER A 76 -8.33 -2.16 15.38
C SER A 76 -7.80 -1.66 16.74
N GLU A 77 -6.86 -2.39 17.34
CA GLU A 77 -6.18 -2.02 18.59
C GLU A 77 -5.44 -0.67 18.48
N GLY A 78 -4.87 -0.36 17.32
CA GLY A 78 -4.14 0.88 17.06
C GLY A 78 -5.01 2.14 16.98
N ARG A 79 -6.34 2.03 16.82
CA ARG A 79 -7.23 3.21 16.85
C ARG A 79 -7.44 3.75 18.26
N LYS A 80 -7.46 2.88 19.29
CA LYS A 80 -7.70 3.30 20.68
C LYS A 80 -6.58 4.14 21.28
N ALA A 81 -5.40 4.20 20.65
CA ALA A 81 -4.24 4.92 21.16
C ALA A 81 -4.22 6.43 20.83
N GLU A 82 -4.87 6.86 19.75
CA GLU A 82 -4.91 8.28 19.33
C GLU A 82 -6.19 9.01 19.81
N GLU A 83 -7.25 8.27 20.13
CA GLU A 83 -8.55 8.80 20.55
C GLU A 83 -8.57 9.27 22.02
N GLY A 84 -7.46 9.11 22.75
CA GLY A 84 -7.26 9.53 24.15
C GLY A 84 -6.62 10.91 24.34
N ARG A 85 -6.60 11.78 23.31
CA ARG A 85 -6.02 13.14 23.39
C ARG A 85 -6.97 14.22 22.85
N GLY A 86 -8.18 14.25 23.39
CA GLY A 86 -9.19 15.28 23.15
C GLY A 86 -9.77 15.78 24.48
N ASP A 87 -8.98 16.56 25.21
CA ASP A 87 -9.29 17.05 26.57
C ASP A 87 -9.00 18.56 26.64
N ALA A 88 -10.02 19.37 26.36
CA ALA A 88 -10.13 20.83 26.51
C ALA A 88 -11.54 21.30 26.10
#